data_AF-A0A955LTQ7-F1
#
_entry.id   AF-A0A955LTQ7-F1
#
_cell.length_a   1.000
_cell.length_b   1.000
_cell.length_c   1.000
_cell.angle_alpha   90.00
_cell.angle_beta   90.00
_cell.angle_gamma   90.00
#
_symmetry.space_group_name_H-M   'P 1'
#
loop_
_entity.id
_entity.type
_entity.pdbx_description
1 polymer ?
#
loop_
_entity_poly.entity_id
_entity_poly.type
_entity_poly.pdbx_seq_one_letter_code
_entity_poly.pdbx_strand_id
1 'polypeptide(L)'
;KKVASGLVFDQGTLKVHIQDDFLKHLSPYINKTVLFGIRPEDIYDKLFVSDHNPRNIIQAMCDLVEPMGSETYLHMKSGDARFTAKVSGQVQVEANTDIDLVFDVNKAHFFDPETEETII
;
A
#
# COMPACT_ATOMS: atom_id res chain seq x y z
N LYS A 1 -13.82 -0.63 5.25
CA LYS A 1 -14.59 -0.82 6.51
C LYS A 1 -14.56 0.45 7.35
N LYS A 2 -15.57 0.69 8.20
CA LYS A 2 -15.59 1.84 9.12
C LYS A 2 -14.99 1.46 10.48
N VAL A 3 -14.11 2.32 11.00
CA VAL A 3 -13.48 2.20 12.33
C VAL A 3 -13.67 3.51 13.10
N ALA A 4 -13.35 3.52 14.40
CA ALA A 4 -13.51 4.71 15.24
C ALA A 4 -12.74 5.94 14.70
N SER A 5 -11.62 5.71 14.02
CA SER A 5 -10.73 6.73 13.47
C SER A 5 -10.93 7.03 11.98
N GLY A 6 -12.06 6.63 11.36
CA GLY A 6 -12.36 6.91 9.95
C GLY A 6 -12.70 5.66 9.12
N LEU A 7 -12.33 5.67 7.84
CA LEU A 7 -12.43 4.51 6.95
C LEU A 7 -11.07 3.85 6.76
N VAL A 8 -11.07 2.54 6.60
CA VAL A 8 -9.88 1.71 6.36
C VAL A 8 -10.17 0.77 5.19
N PHE A 9 -9.28 0.72 4.21
CA PHE A 9 -9.19 -0.40 3.29
C PHE A 9 -8.59 -1.58 4.03
N ASP A 10 -9.31 -2.70 4.08
CA ASP A 10 -8.97 -3.85 4.93
C ASP A 10 -8.84 -5.10 4.06
N GLN A 11 -7.59 -5.52 3.84
CA GLN A 11 -7.20 -6.74 3.17
C GLN A 11 -6.37 -7.61 4.14
N GLY A 12 -6.96 -7.95 5.29
CA GLY A 12 -6.34 -8.83 6.27
C GLY A 12 -5.24 -8.12 7.06
N THR A 13 -3.98 -8.52 6.87
CA THR A 13 -2.83 -7.85 7.52
C THR A 13 -2.48 -6.53 6.84
N LEU A 14 -2.85 -6.35 5.56
CA LEU A 14 -2.70 -5.08 4.86
C LEU A 14 -3.93 -4.20 5.17
N LYS A 15 -3.70 -3.15 5.94
CA LYS A 15 -4.73 -2.18 6.31
C LYS A 15 -4.24 -0.77 6.06
N VAL A 16 -4.97 -0.03 5.22
CA VAL A 16 -4.62 1.33 4.83
C VAL A 16 -5.71 2.29 5.27
N HIS A 17 -5.35 3.31 6.02
CA HIS A 17 -6.29 4.34 6.43
C HIS A 17 -6.62 5.26 5.25
N ILE A 18 -7.92 5.44 5.01
CA ILE A 18 -8.43 6.32 3.96
C ILE A 18 -8.32 7.76 4.43
N GLN A 19 -7.87 8.63 3.53
CA GLN A 19 -7.80 10.06 3.79
C GLN A 19 -9.16 10.72 3.77
N ASP A 20 -9.28 11.82 4.51
CA ASP A 20 -10.55 12.54 4.70
C ASP A 20 -11.19 12.96 3.36
N ASP A 21 -10.36 13.40 2.41
CA ASP A 21 -10.80 13.85 1.08
C ASP A 21 -11.46 12.73 0.25
N PHE A 22 -11.10 11.47 0.52
CA PHE A 22 -11.64 10.31 -0.19
C PHE A 22 -12.90 9.74 0.48
N LEU A 23 -13.21 10.15 1.72
CA LEU A 23 -14.32 9.59 2.49
C LEU A 23 -15.67 9.77 1.79
N LYS A 24 -15.90 10.92 1.14
CA LYS A 24 -17.17 11.19 0.44
C LYS A 24 -17.40 10.20 -0.70
N HIS A 25 -16.36 9.89 -1.48
CA HIS A 25 -16.44 9.00 -2.64
C HIS A 25 -16.48 7.52 -2.22
N LEU A 26 -15.80 7.16 -1.12
CA LEU A 26 -15.72 5.77 -0.64
C LEU A 26 -16.81 5.36 0.37
N SER A 27 -17.56 6.32 0.93
CA SER A 27 -18.67 6.02 1.86
C SER A 27 -19.74 5.07 1.30
N PRO A 28 -20.16 5.17 0.01
CA PRO A 28 -21.10 4.22 -0.60
C PRO A 28 -20.58 2.78 -0.72
N TYR A 29 -19.27 2.59 -0.54
CA TYR A 29 -18.56 1.33 -0.62
C TYR A 29 -18.20 0.73 0.75
N ILE A 30 -18.71 1.30 1.84
CA ILE A 30 -18.51 0.72 3.18
C ILE A 30 -19.06 -0.72 3.22
N ASN A 31 -18.22 -1.64 3.66
CA ASN A 31 -18.49 -3.09 3.73
C ASN A 31 -18.73 -3.75 2.37
N LYS A 32 -18.37 -3.08 1.27
CA LYS A 32 -18.30 -3.66 -0.07
C LYS A 32 -16.86 -3.90 -0.47
N THR A 33 -16.68 -4.75 -1.48
CA THR A 33 -15.40 -4.93 -2.15
C THR A 33 -15.11 -3.71 -3.03
N VAL A 34 -13.86 -3.26 -3.01
CA VAL A 34 -13.30 -2.25 -3.92
C VAL A 34 -11.93 -2.71 -4.34
N LEU A 35 -11.47 -2.30 -5.52
CA LEU A 35 -10.10 -2.51 -5.93
C LEU A 35 -9.25 -1.35 -5.41
N PHE A 36 -8.09 -1.67 -4.84
CA PHE A 36 -7.11 -0.70 -4.37
C PHE A 36 -5.89 -0.75 -5.28
N GLY A 37 -5.52 0.39 -5.85
CA GLY A 37 -4.34 0.55 -6.68
C GLY A 37 -3.37 1.54 -6.05
N ILE A 38 -2.08 1.19 -6.04
CA ILE A 38 -0.98 2.08 -5.70
C ILE A 38 0.20 1.73 -6.61
N ARG A 39 0.95 2.73 -7.08
CA ARG A 39 2.13 2.45 -7.90
C ARG A 39 3.29 1.97 -7.03
N PRO A 40 4.15 1.07 -7.54
CA PRO A 40 5.31 0.58 -6.79
C PRO A 40 6.24 1.69 -6.26
N GLU A 41 6.42 2.77 -7.01
CA GLU A 41 7.23 3.95 -6.64
C GLU A 41 6.62 4.83 -5.53
N ASP A 42 5.34 4.63 -5.21
CA ASP A 42 4.61 5.33 -4.16
C ASP A 42 4.53 4.49 -2.87
N ILE A 43 5.28 3.38 -2.83
CA ILE A 43 5.53 2.55 -1.65
C ILE A 43 6.99 2.72 -1.26
N TYR A 44 7.21 3.27 -0.08
CA TYR A 44 8.54 3.63 0.40
C TYR A 44 9.01 2.71 1.52
N ASP A 45 10.31 2.48 1.59
CA ASP A 45 10.93 1.92 2.80
C ASP A 45 10.87 2.99 3.92
N LYS A 46 10.30 2.59 5.07
CA LYS A 46 10.16 3.46 6.25
C LYS A 46 11.49 4.07 6.71
N LEU A 47 12.62 3.39 6.51
CA LEU A 47 13.95 3.88 6.87
C LEU A 47 14.35 5.15 6.09
N PHE A 48 13.74 5.37 4.92
CA PHE A 48 14.06 6.47 4.01
C PHE A 48 13.01 7.58 4.00
N VAL A 49 11.95 7.47 4.79
CA VAL A 49 10.87 8.48 4.88
C VAL A 49 10.69 8.96 6.31
N SER A 50 11.05 10.22 6.55
CA SER A 50 10.99 10.84 7.88
C SER A 50 9.59 11.32 8.27
N ASP A 51 8.82 11.82 7.31
CA ASP A 51 7.47 12.34 7.51
C ASP A 51 6.45 11.39 6.87
N HIS A 52 5.82 10.57 7.70
CA HIS A 52 4.80 9.64 7.27
C HIS A 52 3.73 9.48 8.34
N ASN A 53 2.51 9.18 7.90
CA ASN A 53 1.45 8.80 8.83
C ASN A 53 1.73 7.37 9.35
N PRO A 54 1.89 7.15 10.67
CA PRO A 54 2.14 5.81 11.22
C PRO A 54 1.05 4.80 10.89
N ARG A 55 -0.15 5.28 10.54
CA ARG A 55 -1.30 4.47 10.13
C ARG A 55 -1.17 3.88 8.72
N ASN A 56 -0.18 4.33 7.95
CA ASN A 56 0.07 3.87 6.58
C ASN A 56 1.31 2.96 6.50
N ILE A 57 1.80 2.48 7.65
CA ILE A 57 2.90 1.52 7.73
C ILE A 57 2.32 0.11 7.59
N ILE A 58 2.78 -0.60 6.59
CA ILE A 58 2.46 -2.01 6.33
C ILE A 58 3.73 -2.82 6.54
N GLN A 59 3.68 -3.75 7.49
CA GLN A 59 4.72 -4.77 7.61
C GLN A 59 4.47 -5.85 6.54
N ALA A 60 5.50 -6.15 5.76
CA ALA A 60 5.45 -7.16 4.71
C ALA A 60 6.78 -7.89 4.57
N MET A 61 6.70 -9.18 4.24
CA MET A 61 7.85 -10.03 3.94
C MET A 61 8.28 -9.80 2.49
N CYS A 62 9.57 -9.64 2.25
CA CYS A 62 10.12 -9.61 0.89
C CYS A 62 10.26 -11.04 0.36
N ASP A 63 9.46 -11.43 -0.64
CA ASP A 63 9.56 -12.73 -1.31
C ASP A 63 10.76 -12.78 -2.27
N LEU A 64 10.97 -11.71 -3.03
CA LEU A 64 12.00 -11.62 -4.08
C LEU A 64 12.53 -10.19 -4.19
N VAL A 65 13.85 -10.09 -4.32
CA VAL A 65 14.58 -8.86 -4.62
C VAL A 65 15.05 -8.94 -6.07
N GLU A 66 14.66 -7.97 -6.89
CA GLU A 66 14.95 -7.92 -8.33
C GLU A 66 15.72 -6.62 -8.67
N PRO A 67 17.07 -6.66 -8.67
CA PRO A 67 17.90 -5.49 -8.98
C PRO A 67 17.92 -5.18 -10.47
N MET A 68 17.56 -3.95 -10.84
CA MET A 68 17.48 -3.45 -12.22
C MET A 68 18.52 -2.35 -12.50
N GLY A 69 19.65 -2.37 -11.78
CA GLY A 69 20.69 -1.35 -11.87
C GLY A 69 20.45 -0.19 -10.91
N SER A 70 19.81 0.89 -11.37
CA SER A 70 19.56 2.09 -10.54
C SER A 70 18.41 1.92 -9.55
N GLU A 71 17.53 0.95 -9.81
CA GLU A 71 16.33 0.66 -9.04
C GLU A 71 16.31 -0.82 -8.67
N THR A 72 15.58 -1.16 -7.62
CA THR A 72 15.32 -2.54 -7.21
C THR A 72 13.83 -2.71 -6.98
N TYR A 73 13.27 -3.75 -7.59
CA TYR A 73 11.88 -4.14 -7.37
C TYR A 73 11.84 -5.18 -6.23
N LEU A 74 11.04 -4.89 -5.22
CA LEU A 74 10.81 -5.78 -4.09
C LEU A 74 9.43 -6.38 -4.26
N HIS A 75 9.36 -7.69 -4.42
CA HIS A 75 8.10 -8.41 -4.41
C HIS A 75 7.76 -8.75 -2.97
N MET A 76 6.62 -8.25 -2.52
CA MET A 76 6.25 -8.19 -1.11
C MET A 76 4.99 -9.00 -0.83
N LYS A 77 4.90 -9.53 0.38
CA LYS A 77 3.75 -10.27 0.88
C LYS A 77 3.34 -9.79 2.26
N SER A 78 2.07 -9.42 2.42
CA SER A 78 1.45 -9.17 3.71
C SER A 78 0.18 -10.01 3.81
N GLY A 79 0.22 -11.08 4.61
CA GLY A 79 -0.87 -12.05 4.68
C GLY A 79 -1.09 -12.70 3.31
N ASP A 80 -2.30 -12.55 2.76
CA ASP A 80 -2.65 -13.03 1.41
C ASP A 80 -2.41 -12.00 0.31
N ALA A 81 -2.14 -10.74 0.67
CA ALA A 81 -1.87 -9.68 -0.29
C ALA A 81 -0.43 -9.77 -0.82
N ARG A 82 -0.29 -9.68 -2.14
CA ARG A 82 0.99 -9.55 -2.84
C ARG A 82 1.03 -8.23 -3.59
N PHE A 83 2.17 -7.56 -3.54
CA PHE A 83 2.38 -6.29 -4.21
C PHE A 83 3.87 -6.08 -4.47
N THR A 84 4.20 -5.09 -5.28
CA THR A 84 5.59 -4.76 -5.61
C THR A 84 5.89 -3.34 -5.14
N ALA A 85 7.03 -3.15 -4.48
CA ALA A 85 7.57 -1.82 -4.17
C ALA A 85 8.80 -1.57 -5.03
N LYS A 86 8.99 -0.33 -5.46
CA LYS A 86 10.17 0.08 -6.24
C LYS A 86 11.04 1.01 -5.40
N VAL A 87 12.24 0.56 -5.07
CA VAL A 87 13.19 1.29 -4.23
C VAL A 87 14.46 1.66 -5.00
N SER A 88 15.25 2.58 -4.45
CA SER A 88 16.59 2.89 -4.99
C SER A 88 17.48 1.65 -4.93
N GLY A 89 18.34 1.44 -5.93
CA GLY A 89 19.31 0.34 -5.95
C GLY A 89 20.36 0.40 -4.83
N GLN A 90 20.40 1.48 -4.03
CA GLN A 90 21.24 1.58 -2.83
C GLN A 90 20.60 0.94 -1.60
N VAL A 91 19.30 0.68 -1.62
CA VAL A 91 18.57 0.06 -0.52
C VAL A 91 18.94 -1.42 -0.45
N GLN A 92 19.42 -1.86 0.72
CA GLN A 92 19.76 -3.26 0.96
C GLN A 92 18.62 -3.95 1.71
N VAL A 93 17.77 -4.64 0.95
CA VAL A 93 16.73 -5.54 1.47
C VAL A 93 17.12 -6.96 1.11
N GLU A 94 16.94 -7.89 2.05
CA GLU A 94 17.18 -9.32 1.85
C GLU A 94 15.86 -10.06 1.64
N ALA A 95 15.85 -11.06 0.76
CA ALA A 95 14.69 -11.93 0.61
C ALA A 95 14.42 -12.72 1.91
N ASN A 96 13.14 -13.02 2.15
CA ASN A 96 12.59 -13.63 3.36
C ASN A 96 12.76 -12.80 4.64
N THR A 97 12.89 -11.48 4.52
CA THR A 97 12.89 -10.57 5.68
C THR A 97 11.61 -9.73 5.70
N ASP A 98 11.12 -9.45 6.91
CA ASP A 98 10.04 -8.50 7.12
C ASP A 98 10.60 -7.07 7.13
N ILE A 99 9.96 -6.19 6.36
CA ILE A 99 10.27 -4.75 6.33
C ILE A 99 9.00 -3.93 6.55
N ASP A 100 9.18 -2.75 7.13
CA ASP A 100 8.13 -1.77 7.29
C ASP A 100 8.08 -0.88 6.04
N LEU A 101 6.95 -0.90 5.33
CA LEU A 101 6.72 -0.09 4.15
C LEU A 101 5.69 1.00 4.43
N VAL A 102 5.93 2.20 3.92
CA VAL A 102 5.01 3.33 3.99
C VAL A 102 4.29 3.47 2.65
N PHE A 103 2.97 3.37 2.67
CA PHE A 103 2.13 3.59 1.50
C PHE A 103 1.74 5.07 1.43
N ASP A 104 2.06 5.76 0.33
CA ASP A 104 1.58 7.12 0.10
C ASP A 104 0.13 7.10 -0.41
N VAL A 105 -0.80 7.07 0.55
CA VAL A 105 -2.23 6.98 0.29
C VAL A 105 -2.74 8.17 -0.51
N ASN A 106 -2.06 9.33 -0.51
CA ASN A 106 -2.48 10.49 -1.33
C ASN A 106 -2.47 10.16 -2.82
N LYS A 107 -1.65 9.18 -3.23
CA LYS A 107 -1.46 8.75 -4.62
C LYS A 107 -2.10 7.41 -4.93
N ALA A 108 -2.84 6.85 -3.97
CA ALA A 108 -3.61 5.65 -4.18
C ALA A 108 -4.89 5.95 -4.95
N HIS A 109 -5.36 4.96 -5.69
CA HIS A 109 -6.60 4.99 -6.44
C HIS A 109 -7.50 3.85 -5.98
N PHE A 110 -8.81 4.05 -6.12
CA PHE A 110 -9.81 3.03 -5.86
C PHE A 110 -10.69 2.85 -7.08
N PHE A 111 -11.08 1.62 -7.35
CA PHE A 111 -11.91 1.29 -8.52
C PHE A 111 -13.09 0.42 -8.11
N ASP A 112 -14.19 0.58 -8.83
CA ASP A 112 -15.34 -0.30 -8.72
C ASP A 112 -15.00 -1.67 -9.33
N PRO A 113 -15.19 -2.79 -8.60
CA PRO A 113 -14.80 -4.10 -9.10
C PRO A 113 -15.70 -4.63 -10.23
N GLU A 114 -16.89 -4.07 -10.44
CA GLU A 114 -17.82 -4.50 -11.50
C GLU A 114 -17.61 -3.71 -12.79
N THR A 115 -17.40 -2.40 -12.69
CA THR A 115 -17.26 -1.51 -13.86
C THR A 115 -15.83 -1.16 -14.21
N GLU A 116 -14.88 -1.40 -13.31
CA GLU A 116 -13.47 -0.95 -13.38
C GLU A 116 -13.31 0.57 -13.42
N GLU A 117 -14.38 1.33 -13.21
CA GLU A 117 -14.33 2.80 -13.19
C GLU A 117 -13.62 3.30 -11.93
N THR A 118 -12.91 4.41 -12.10
CA THR A 118 -12.19 5.07 -11.01
C THR A 118 -13.17 5.75 -10.05
N ILE A 119 -13.06 5.42 -8.77
CA ILE A 119 -13.76 6.06 -7.67
C ILE A 119 -13.00 7.32 -7.22
N ILE A 120 -11.66 7.22 -7.14
CA ILE A 120 -10.71 8.32 -6.89
C ILE A 120 -9.39 8.10 -7.61
#